data_AF-A0A7J8TEW4-F1
#
_entry.id   AF-A0A7J8TEW4-F1
#
_cell.length_a   1.000
_cell.length_b   1.000
_cell.length_c   1.000
_cell.angle_alpha   90.00
_cell.angle_beta   90.00
_cell.angle_gamma   90.00
#
_symmetry.space_group_name_H-M   'P 1'
#
loop_
_entity.id
_entity.type
_entity.pdbx_description
1 polymer ?
#
loop_
_entity_poly.entity_id
_entity_poly.type
_entity_poly.pdbx_seq_one_letter_code
_entity_poly.pdbx_strand_id
1 'polypeptide(L)'
;MLEVVEEHALIGGKKFFGGDEINMVDIAFCSVAHWLGVIEDFVGLKIFEPHKFPRLNSWIQNFKSVPVIKDNLPDIDKMLSLLKRRREMLLASKSS
;
A
#
# COMPACT_ATOMS: atom_id res chain seq x y z
N MET A 1 3.14 9.84 -8.48
CA MET A 1 3.69 9.45 -7.16
C MET A 1 4.43 8.12 -7.23
N LEU A 2 3.80 7.02 -7.66
CA LEU A 2 4.46 5.70 -7.71
C LEU A 2 5.71 5.68 -8.60
N GLU A 3 5.66 6.33 -9.77
CA GLU A 3 6.82 6.50 -10.66
C GLU A 3 7.99 7.21 -9.98
N VAL A 4 7.72 8.33 -9.29
CA VAL A 4 8.75 9.07 -8.54
C VAL A 4 9.38 8.22 -7.43
N VAL A 5 8.57 7.43 -6.71
CA VAL A 5 9.07 6.53 -5.65
C VAL A 5 9.94 5.43 -6.25
N GLU A 6 9.47 4.83 -7.34
CA GLU A 6 10.22 3.81 -8.08
C GLU A 6 11.55 4.35 -8.59
N GLU A 7 11.57 5.55 -9.19
CA GLU A 7 12.78 6.13 -9.79
C GLU A 7 13.76 6.68 -8.76
N HIS A 8 13.30 7.28 -7.66
CA HIS A 8 14.15 8.13 -6.83
C HIS A 8 14.34 7.65 -5.39
N ALA A 9 13.42 6.85 -4.85
CA ALA A 9 13.39 6.58 -3.42
C ALA A 9 13.94 5.20 -3.03
N LEU A 10 13.93 4.21 -3.95
CA LEU A 10 14.44 2.84 -3.73
C LEU A 10 15.72 2.54 -4.55
N ILE A 11 16.60 3.54 -4.69
CA ILE A 11 17.83 3.42 -5.50
C ILE A 11 18.85 2.50 -4.81
N GLY A 12 19.58 1.71 -5.62
CA GLY A 12 20.76 0.97 -5.17
C GLY A 12 20.48 -0.41 -4.57
N GLY A 13 19.31 -1.00 -4.83
CA GLY A 13 18.98 -2.35 -4.35
C GLY A 13 18.70 -2.44 -2.85
N LYS A 14 18.47 -1.30 -2.20
CA LYS A 14 18.12 -1.23 -0.79
C LYS A 14 16.83 -1.99 -0.51
N LYS A 15 16.81 -2.71 0.61
CA LYS A 15 15.65 -3.50 1.04
C LYS A 15 14.48 -2.62 1.49
N PHE A 16 14.81 -1.50 2.12
CA PHE A 16 13.92 -0.48 2.69
C PHE A 16 14.35 0.92 2.26
N PHE A 17 13.49 1.92 2.45
CA PHE A 17 13.89 3.33 2.30
C PHE A 17 15.02 3.68 3.28
N GLY A 18 15.02 3.07 4.47
CA GLY A 18 16.12 3.13 5.44
C GLY A 18 17.40 2.37 5.06
N GLY A 19 17.44 1.66 3.92
CA GLY A 19 18.56 0.78 3.56
C GLY A 19 18.29 -0.65 3.98
N ASP A 20 19.04 -1.14 4.97
CA ASP A 20 18.95 -2.52 5.46
C ASP A 20 17.88 -2.70 6.55
N GLU A 21 17.49 -1.61 7.21
CA GLU A 21 16.50 -1.56 8.29
C GLU A 21 15.34 -0.60 7.95
N ILE A 22 14.19 -0.84 8.57
CA ILE A 22 13.00 0.02 8.47
C ILE A 22 13.27 1.36 9.15
N ASN A 23 12.91 2.46 8.51
CA ASN A 23 12.92 3.79 9.11
C ASN A 23 11.53 4.47 9.07
N MET A 24 11.49 5.75 9.45
CA MET A 24 10.26 6.54 9.46
C MET A 24 9.57 6.64 8.09
N VAL A 25 10.32 6.67 6.98
CA VAL A 25 9.77 6.73 5.62
C VAL A 25 9.06 5.42 5.28
N ASP A 26 9.65 4.28 5.63
CA ASP A 26 9.02 2.97 5.45
C ASP A 26 7.67 2.88 6.20
N ILE A 27 7.61 3.40 7.43
CA ILE A 27 6.38 3.46 8.21
C ILE A 27 5.37 4.44 7.60
N ALA A 28 5.80 5.62 7.13
CA ALA A 28 4.90 6.58 6.49
C ALA A 28 4.27 6.00 5.21
N PHE A 29 5.05 5.26 4.43
CA PHE A 29 4.60 4.59 3.20
C PHE A 29 3.91 3.25 3.43
N CYS A 30 3.80 2.75 4.67
CA CYS A 30 3.15 1.48 4.96
C CYS A 30 1.69 1.42 4.47
N SER A 31 1.02 2.58 4.49
CA SER A 31 -0.32 2.77 3.96
C SER A 31 -0.37 2.43 2.47
N VAL A 32 0.58 2.91 1.67
CA VAL A 32 0.73 2.60 0.24
C VAL A 32 0.97 1.09 0.05
N ALA A 33 1.86 0.47 0.83
CA ALA A 33 2.14 -0.96 0.72
C ALA A 33 0.92 -1.87 0.97
N HIS A 34 0.08 -1.47 1.93
CA HIS A 34 -1.01 -2.30 2.41
C HIS A 34 -2.36 -1.98 1.73
N TRP A 35 -2.63 -0.71 1.44
CA TRP A 35 -3.92 -0.26 0.91
C TRP A 35 -4.02 -0.27 -0.61
N LEU A 36 -2.90 -0.44 -1.34
CA LEU A 36 -2.96 -0.31 -2.80
C LEU A 36 -3.95 -1.27 -3.46
N GLY A 37 -3.87 -2.57 -3.12
CA GLY A 37 -4.82 -3.57 -3.64
C GLY A 37 -6.26 -3.28 -3.21
N VAL A 38 -6.44 -2.75 -2.00
CA VAL A 38 -7.77 -2.36 -1.49
C VAL A 38 -8.36 -1.20 -2.29
N ILE A 39 -7.53 -0.23 -2.67
CA ILE A 39 -7.94 0.92 -3.51
C ILE A 39 -8.23 0.44 -4.93
N GLU A 40 -7.41 -0.45 -5.50
CA GLU A 40 -7.65 -1.01 -6.82
C GLU A 40 -9.00 -1.73 -6.91
N ASP A 41 -9.30 -2.59 -5.93
CA ASP A 41 -10.58 -3.30 -5.84
C ASP A 41 -11.76 -2.35 -5.58
N PHE A 42 -11.55 -1.29 -4.80
CA PHE A 42 -12.59 -0.32 -4.47
C PHE A 42 -12.94 0.59 -5.66
N VAL A 43 -11.94 1.00 -6.43
CA VAL A 43 -12.11 1.89 -7.61
C VAL A 43 -12.40 1.08 -8.88
N GLY A 44 -12.08 -0.22 -8.89
CA GLY A 44 -12.21 -1.09 -10.06
C GLY A 44 -11.13 -0.84 -11.12
N LEU A 45 -10.00 -0.25 -10.72
CA LEU A 45 -8.90 0.11 -11.61
C LEU A 45 -7.60 -0.52 -11.12
N LYS A 46 -6.81 -1.03 -12.05
CA LYS A 46 -5.46 -1.51 -11.76
C LYS A 46 -4.50 -0.32 -11.83
N ILE A 47 -3.94 0.06 -10.69
CA ILE A 47 -3.06 1.22 -10.50
C ILE A 47 -1.60 0.76 -10.38
N PHE A 48 -1.37 -0.44 -9.84
CA PHE A 48 -0.05 -1.00 -9.62
C PHE A 48 0.18 -2.25 -10.43
N GLU A 49 1.25 -2.16 -11.20
CA GLU A 49 1.72 -3.22 -12.05
C GLU A 49 3.13 -3.59 -11.59
N PRO A 50 3.33 -4.78 -10.99
CA PRO A 50 4.63 -5.16 -10.42
C PRO A 50 5.80 -5.06 -11.40
N HIS A 51 5.55 -5.23 -12.70
CA HIS A 51 6.57 -5.11 -13.75
C HIS A 51 6.93 -3.66 -14.08
N LYS A 52 6.03 -2.69 -13.85
CA LYS A 52 6.31 -1.25 -13.99
C LYS A 52 7.00 -0.68 -12.76
N PHE A 53 6.75 -1.27 -11.60
CA PHE A 53 7.29 -0.82 -10.31
C PHE A 53 8.03 -1.94 -9.56
N PRO A 54 9.10 -2.52 -10.15
CA PRO A 54 9.77 -3.69 -9.59
C PRO A 54 10.44 -3.42 -8.24
N ARG A 55 11.01 -2.23 -8.02
CA ARG A 55 11.63 -1.87 -6.74
C ARG A 55 10.57 -1.68 -5.66
N LEU A 56 9.50 -0.94 -5.98
CA LEU A 56 8.38 -0.77 -5.07
C LEU A 56 7.72 -2.10 -4.74
N ASN A 57 7.56 -3.00 -5.71
CA ASN A 57 7.03 -4.35 -5.48
C ASN A 57 7.92 -5.12 -4.50
N SER A 58 9.24 -5.12 -4.71
CA SER A 58 10.19 -5.79 -3.82
C SER A 58 10.14 -5.21 -2.41
N TRP A 59 10.08 -3.88 -2.29
CA TRP A 59 9.93 -3.19 -1.02
C TRP A 59 8.64 -3.58 -0.29
N ILE A 60 7.48 -3.62 -0.98
CA ILE A 60 6.20 -4.06 -0.39
C ILE A 60 6.32 -5.47 0.19
N GLN A 61 6.90 -6.41 -0.56
CA GLN A 61 7.08 -7.80 -0.10
C GLN A 61 8.01 -7.87 1.11
N ASN A 62 9.14 -7.16 1.06
CA ASN A 62 10.09 -7.09 2.17
C ASN A 62 9.44 -6.50 3.43
N PHE A 63 8.72 -5.39 3.30
CA PHE A 63 8.04 -4.71 4.40
C PHE A 63 6.99 -5.61 5.05
N LYS A 64 6.13 -6.25 4.25
CA LYS A 64 5.10 -7.18 4.76
C LYS A 64 5.68 -8.46 5.37
N SER A 65 6.90 -8.83 5.01
CA SER A 65 7.57 -10.01 5.57
C SER A 65 8.16 -9.80 6.97
N VAL A 66 8.33 -8.54 7.40
CA VAL A 66 8.87 -8.23 8.73
C VAL A 66 7.88 -8.71 9.80
N PRO A 67 8.28 -9.54 10.79
CA PRO A 67 7.34 -10.19 11.71
C PRO A 67 6.40 -9.21 12.42
N VAL A 68 6.95 -8.16 13.03
CA VAL A 68 6.13 -7.15 13.72
C VAL A 68 5.14 -6.44 12.79
N ILE A 69 5.49 -6.24 11.52
CA ILE A 69 4.57 -5.66 10.54
C ILE A 69 3.51 -6.70 10.19
N LYS A 70 3.92 -7.89 9.77
CA LYS A 70 3.05 -8.99 9.37
C LYS A 70 1.96 -9.27 10.40
N ASP A 71 2.33 -9.31 11.68
CA ASP A 71 1.42 -9.63 12.78
C ASP A 71 0.48 -8.47 13.14
N ASN A 72 0.75 -7.25 12.66
CA ASN A 72 -0.04 -6.04 12.94
C ASN A 72 -0.73 -5.46 11.70
N LEU A 73 -0.60 -6.08 10.52
CA LEU A 73 -1.31 -5.62 9.33
C LEU A 73 -2.82 -5.89 9.49
N PRO A 74 -3.67 -4.91 9.18
CA PRO A 74 -5.10 -5.12 9.23
C PRO A 74 -5.55 -6.14 8.18
N ASP A 75 -6.64 -6.83 8.48
CA ASP A 75 -7.25 -7.79 7.57
C ASP A 75 -7.84 -7.07 6.34
N ILE A 76 -7.38 -7.46 5.15
CA ILE A 76 -7.72 -6.78 3.88
C ILE A 76 -9.22 -6.85 3.60
N ASP A 77 -9.87 -7.99 3.86
CA ASP A 77 -11.30 -8.18 3.59
C ASP A 77 -12.17 -7.35 4.54
N LYS A 78 -11.80 -7.27 5.82
CA LYS A 78 -12.43 -6.38 6.80
C LYS A 78 -12.26 -4.91 6.41
N MET A 79 -11.10 -4.51 5.88
CA MET A 79 -10.93 -3.14 5.38
C MET A 79 -11.78 -2.86 4.14
N LEU A 80 -11.80 -3.77 3.17
CA LEU A 80 -12.62 -3.64 1.96
C LEU A 80 -14.11 -3.50 2.29
N SER A 81 -14.62 -4.36 3.16
CA SER A 81 -16.02 -4.30 3.60
C SER A 81 -16.34 -2.99 4.33
N LEU A 82 -15.45 -2.50 5.20
CA LEU A 82 -15.60 -1.20 5.86
C LEU A 82 -15.65 -0.05 4.86
N LEU A 83 -14.76 -0.04 3.86
CA LEU A 83 -14.70 1.01 2.84
C LEU A 83 -15.93 0.99 1.92
N LYS A 84 -16.38 -0.20 1.49
CA LYS A 84 -17.63 -0.37 0.72
C LYS A 84 -18.82 0.19 1.49
N ARG A 85 -18.98 -0.20 2.77
CA ARG A 85 -20.03 0.34 3.64
C ARG A 85 -19.95 1.85 3.81
N ARG A 86 -18.75 2.40 4.00
CA ARG A 86 -18.54 3.87 4.10
C ARG A 86 -18.95 4.58 2.80
N ARG A 87 -18.62 4.01 1.64
CA ARG A 87 -19.03 4.55 0.34
C ARG A 87 -20.55 4.60 0.20
N GLU A 88 -21.24 3.51 0.53
CA GLU A 88 -22.70 3.43 0.47
C GLU A 88 -23.37 4.48 1.36
N MET A 89 -22.90 4.63 2.61
CA MET A 89 -23.41 5.66 3.52
C MET A 89 -23.22 7.08 2.98
N LEU A 90 -22.04 7.37 2.42
CA LEU A 90 -21.74 8.69 1.83
C LEU A 90 -22.56 8.98 0.57
N LEU A 91 -22.92 7.95 -0.21
CA LEU A 91 -23.80 8.11 -1.36
C LEU A 91 -25.23 8.34 -0.90
N ALA A 92 -25.72 7.57 0.07
CA ALA A 92 -27.05 7.71 0.65
C ALA A 92 -27.27 9.09 1.31
N SER A 93 -26.24 9.63 1.99
CA SER A 93 -26.30 10.95 2.62
C SER A 93 -26.30 12.11 1.63
N LYS A 94 -25.80 11.91 0.40
CA LYS A 94 -25.83 12.92 -0.67
C LYS A 94 -27.17 12.93 -1.42
N SER A 95 -27.97 11.88 -1.29
CA SER A 95 -29.28 11.72 -1.92
C SER A 95 -30.45 12.09 -1.00
N SER A 96 -30.17 12.54 0.23
CA SER A 96 -31.14 13.12 1.19
C SER A 96 -30.97 14.63 1.26
#